data_AF-A0A9D5BQ00-F1
#
_entry.id   AF-A0A9D5BQ00-F1
#
_cell.length_a   1.000
_cell.length_b   1.000
_cell.length_c   1.000
_cell.angle_alpha   90.00
_cell.angle_beta   90.00
_cell.angle_gamma   90.00
#
_symmetry.space_group_name_H-M   'P 1'
#
loop_
_entity.id
_entity.type
_entity.pdbx_description
1 polymer ?
#
loop_
_entity_poly.entity_id
_entity_poly.type
_entity_poly.pdbx_seq_one_letter_code
_entity_poly.pdbx_strand_id
1 'polypeptide(L)'
;MKALLSSRCPGKTLLNEAQQLQQNEPQFAGKRRRISSLAASIEKQLMVTENNSNRVGLILSSTNSIRVFLSGASNDPTLSSQLRQTSSELLIQSEIPYEPLRAVWISSDPSTRPELIRLLSGTGFVFSSPKPREKSEELKARLKKLEDLAERKAYKELVKDIAPKEDVQEPFSSYKDQLGFGKFCSFLSTMNDHLAYQSSFLSS
;
A
#
# COMPACT_ATOMS: atom_id res chain seq x y z
N MET A 1 62.38 -45.21 -35.86
CA MET A 1 61.90 -43.93 -36.43
C MET A 1 60.43 -44.11 -36.81
N LYS A 2 59.56 -43.16 -36.38
CA LYS A 2 58.32 -42.64 -37.02
C LYS A 2 57.58 -43.53 -38.05
N ALA A 3 56.25 -43.67 -38.11
CA ALA A 3 55.09 -43.12 -37.39
C ALA A 3 53.79 -43.73 -38.02
N LEU A 4 52.65 -43.70 -37.30
CA LEU A 4 51.25 -43.47 -37.78
C LEU A 4 50.57 -44.55 -38.68
N LEU A 5 49.29 -44.95 -38.60
CA LEU A 5 48.03 -44.53 -37.97
C LEU A 5 47.13 -45.77 -37.78
N SER A 6 46.66 -46.09 -36.57
CA SER A 6 45.26 -46.00 -36.11
C SER A 6 44.15 -46.04 -37.18
N SER A 7 43.54 -47.22 -37.35
CA SER A 7 42.33 -47.44 -38.14
C SER A 7 41.11 -47.69 -37.22
N ARG A 8 40.24 -46.68 -37.17
CA ARG A 8 38.80 -46.76 -37.49
C ARG A 8 37.93 -47.77 -36.71
N CYS A 9 37.35 -47.32 -35.60
CA CYS A 9 36.11 -47.88 -35.02
C CYS A 9 34.89 -47.03 -35.45
N PRO A 10 33.72 -47.63 -35.75
CA PRO A 10 32.50 -46.92 -36.14
C PRO A 10 31.69 -46.48 -34.92
N GLY A 11 31.96 -45.30 -34.39
CA GLY A 11 31.13 -44.61 -33.40
C GLY A 11 30.33 -43.49 -34.06
N LYS A 12 29.37 -43.83 -34.93
CA LYS A 12 28.47 -42.85 -35.55
C LYS A 12 27.04 -43.34 -35.44
N THR A 13 26.44 -43.25 -34.25
CA THR A 13 24.99 -43.09 -34.05
C THR A 13 24.82 -42.82 -32.55
N LEU A 14 25.21 -41.66 -32.03
CA LEU A 14 24.76 -41.10 -30.73
C LEU A 14 25.28 -39.65 -30.58
N LEU A 15 25.21 -38.84 -31.63
CA LEU A 15 25.59 -37.40 -31.53
C LEU A 15 24.61 -36.45 -32.22
N ASN A 16 23.46 -36.94 -32.68
CA ASN A 16 22.45 -36.09 -33.32
C ASN A 16 21.19 -35.86 -32.48
N GLU A 17 21.06 -36.44 -31.28
CA GLU A 17 19.91 -36.19 -30.40
C GLU A 17 20.21 -35.21 -29.24
N ALA A 18 21.46 -34.78 -29.06
CA ALA A 18 21.81 -33.79 -28.03
C ALA A 18 21.67 -32.33 -28.51
N GLN A 19 21.41 -32.08 -29.80
CA GLN A 19 21.25 -30.73 -30.35
C GLN A 19 19.79 -30.29 -30.55
N GLN A 20 18.81 -31.15 -30.24
CA GLN A 20 17.39 -30.85 -30.51
C GLN A 20 16.54 -30.44 -29.30
N LEU A 21 17.13 -30.29 -28.11
CA LEU A 21 16.43 -29.78 -26.92
C LEU A 21 16.84 -28.38 -26.47
N GLN A 22 17.58 -27.64 -27.30
CA GLN A 22 17.92 -26.23 -27.03
C GLN A 22 17.09 -25.22 -27.84
N GLN A 23 16.05 -25.65 -28.57
CA GLN A 23 15.27 -24.78 -29.46
C GLN A 23 13.78 -24.67 -29.14
N ASN A 24 13.34 -25.01 -27.92
CA ASN A 24 11.95 -24.74 -27.50
C ASN A 24 11.91 -23.95 -26.18
N GLU A 25 12.23 -22.67 -26.26
CA GLU A 25 11.85 -21.67 -25.25
C GLU A 25 11.48 -20.37 -25.98
N PRO A 26 10.18 -20.12 -26.25
CA PRO A 26 9.79 -18.74 -26.47
C PRO A 26 8.45 -18.43 -25.82
N GLN A 27 8.39 -18.14 -24.51
CA GLN A 27 7.26 -17.38 -23.95
C GLN A 27 7.54 -16.50 -22.72
N PHE A 28 8.78 -16.39 -22.19
CA PHE A 28 9.04 -15.58 -20.98
C PHE A 28 9.94 -14.35 -21.15
N ALA A 29 10.31 -13.99 -22.38
CA ALA A 29 11.16 -12.81 -22.62
C ALA A 29 10.42 -11.46 -22.49
N GLY A 30 9.10 -11.42 -22.76
CA GLY A 30 8.31 -10.18 -22.69
C GLY A 30 7.98 -9.72 -21.27
N LYS A 31 7.92 -10.66 -20.31
CA LYS A 31 7.57 -10.36 -18.91
C LYS A 31 8.76 -9.79 -18.13
N ARG A 32 9.99 -10.18 -18.48
CA ARG A 32 11.22 -9.63 -17.88
C ARG A 32 11.47 -8.16 -18.23
N ARG A 33 11.14 -7.71 -19.45
CA ARG A 33 11.29 -6.30 -19.84
C ARG A 33 10.35 -5.36 -19.10
N ARG A 34 9.13 -5.82 -18.80
CA ARG A 34 8.18 -5.03 -18.00
C ARG A 34 8.65 -4.91 -16.54
N ILE A 35 9.20 -5.98 -15.97
CA ILE A 35 9.75 -5.95 -14.61
C ILE A 35 11.01 -5.08 -14.55
N SER A 36 11.89 -5.11 -15.55
CA SER A 36 13.07 -4.23 -15.59
C SER A 36 12.69 -2.76 -15.78
N SER A 37 11.65 -2.46 -16.57
CA SER A 37 11.15 -1.08 -16.73
C SER A 37 10.44 -0.55 -15.47
N LEU A 38 9.70 -1.42 -14.77
CA LEU A 38 9.08 -1.09 -13.49
C LEU A 38 10.13 -0.95 -12.39
N ALA A 39 11.13 -1.84 -12.34
CA ALA A 39 12.25 -1.74 -11.43
C ALA A 39 13.06 -0.46 -11.66
N ALA A 40 13.35 -0.10 -12.91
CA ALA A 40 14.02 1.17 -13.24
C ALA A 40 13.16 2.41 -12.92
N SER A 41 11.83 2.31 -13.04
CA SER A 41 10.91 3.37 -12.62
C SER A 41 10.82 3.50 -11.09
N ILE A 42 10.89 2.38 -10.37
CA ILE A 42 10.92 2.33 -8.90
C ILE A 42 12.26 2.87 -8.38
N GLU A 43 13.37 2.51 -9.01
CA GLU A 43 14.71 2.98 -8.68
C GLU A 43 14.85 4.48 -8.96
N LYS A 44 14.30 4.98 -10.08
CA LYS A 44 14.18 6.43 -10.32
C LYS A 44 13.30 7.14 -9.28
N GLN A 45 12.23 6.51 -8.80
CA GLN A 45 11.41 7.09 -7.73
C GLN A 45 12.12 7.08 -6.37
N LEU A 46 12.90 6.05 -6.06
CA LEU A 46 13.73 5.95 -4.84
C LEU A 46 14.87 6.96 -4.82
N MET A 47 15.52 7.20 -5.96
CA MET A 47 16.63 8.18 -6.08
C MET A 47 16.17 9.64 -5.98
N VAL A 48 14.90 9.94 -6.28
CA VAL A 48 14.33 11.29 -6.08
C VAL A 48 13.88 11.50 -4.62
N THR A 49 13.58 10.43 -3.88
CA THR A 49 13.14 10.54 -2.47
C THR A 49 14.27 10.80 -1.47
N GLU A 50 15.51 10.42 -1.78
CA GLU A 50 16.62 10.56 -0.83
C GLU A 50 17.06 12.03 -0.61
N ASN A 51 16.84 12.92 -1.58
CA ASN A 51 17.15 14.36 -1.42
C ASN A 51 16.12 15.12 -0.57
N ASN A 52 14.94 14.55 -0.29
CA ASN A 52 13.88 15.19 0.50
C ASN A 52 13.81 14.67 1.96
N SER A 53 14.58 13.63 2.31
CA SER A 53 14.49 12.98 3.63
C SER A 53 15.01 13.84 4.79
N ASN A 54 15.77 14.91 4.49
CA ASN A 54 16.26 15.86 5.50
C ASN A 54 15.40 17.14 5.61
N ARG A 55 14.37 17.30 4.78
CA ARG A 55 13.48 18.47 4.83
C ARG A 55 12.36 18.21 5.84
N VAL A 56 12.64 18.52 7.10
CA VAL A 56 11.62 18.46 8.16
C VAL A 56 10.69 19.66 8.01
N GLY A 57 9.46 19.45 7.52
CA GLY A 57 8.45 20.51 7.47
C GLY A 57 7.49 20.43 6.30
N LEU A 58 6.58 21.39 6.26
CA LEU A 58 5.59 21.52 5.19
C LEU A 58 6.26 22.13 3.94
N ILE A 59 6.16 21.46 2.80
CA ILE A 59 6.72 21.91 1.52
C ILE A 59 5.58 22.28 0.57
N LEU A 60 5.71 23.43 -0.08
CA LEU A 60 4.74 24.00 -1.01
C LEU A 60 5.30 23.98 -2.43
N SER A 61 4.43 23.69 -3.41
CA SER A 61 4.75 23.90 -4.81
C SER A 61 4.76 25.38 -5.14
N SER A 62 5.80 25.83 -5.85
CA SER A 62 5.97 27.23 -6.23
C SER A 62 4.89 27.67 -7.22
N THR A 63 3.99 28.53 -6.74
CA THR A 63 2.84 29.07 -7.48
C THR A 63 3.08 30.53 -7.85
N ASN A 64 2.43 31.05 -8.88
CA ASN A 64 2.63 32.43 -9.34
C ASN A 64 2.36 33.48 -8.24
N SER A 65 1.34 33.26 -7.39
CA SER A 65 1.03 34.13 -6.24
C SER A 65 2.21 34.25 -5.27
N ILE A 66 2.83 33.12 -4.92
CA ILE A 66 4.00 33.06 -4.05
C ILE A 66 5.19 33.74 -4.72
N ARG A 67 5.42 33.52 -6.03
CA ARG A 67 6.53 34.14 -6.76
C ARG A 67 6.40 35.66 -6.80
N VAL A 68 5.20 36.20 -7.06
CA VAL A 68 4.96 37.65 -7.05
C VAL A 68 5.21 38.20 -5.65
N PHE A 69 4.69 37.55 -4.61
CA PHE A 69 4.91 37.97 -3.22
C PHE A 69 6.40 37.98 -2.84
N LEU A 70 7.14 36.90 -3.13
CA LEU A 70 8.57 36.80 -2.82
C LEU A 70 9.41 37.79 -3.62
N SER A 71 9.03 38.09 -4.88
CA SER A 71 9.70 39.13 -5.68
C SER A 71 9.49 40.54 -5.13
N GLY A 72 8.30 40.81 -4.57
CA GLY A 72 8.04 42.03 -3.81
C GLY A 72 8.87 42.10 -2.54
N ALA A 73 8.84 41.03 -1.73
CA ALA A 73 9.56 40.93 -0.47
C ALA A 73 11.08 41.03 -0.63
N SER A 74 11.65 40.50 -1.72
CA SER A 74 13.08 40.62 -2.03
C SER A 74 13.52 42.09 -2.20
N ASN A 75 12.64 42.94 -2.75
CA ASN A 75 12.91 44.35 -3.01
C ASN A 75 12.40 45.29 -1.90
N ASP A 76 11.75 44.76 -0.87
CA ASP A 76 11.13 45.57 0.18
C ASP A 76 12.18 46.07 1.19
N PRO A 77 12.42 47.39 1.28
CA PRO A 77 13.42 47.94 2.20
C PRO A 77 13.02 47.81 3.67
N THR A 78 11.74 47.61 3.98
CA THR A 78 11.23 47.49 5.36
C THR A 78 11.56 46.14 6.00
N LEU A 79 11.83 45.12 5.19
CA LEU A 79 12.22 43.80 5.63
C LEU A 79 13.71 43.74 6.00
N SER A 80 14.03 42.87 6.96
CA SER A 80 15.41 42.54 7.32
C SER A 80 16.21 42.04 6.12
N SER A 81 17.49 42.38 6.05
CA SER A 81 18.40 41.95 4.98
C SER A 81 18.43 40.42 4.81
N GLN A 82 18.36 39.68 5.92
CA GLN A 82 18.34 38.23 5.90
C GLN A 82 17.05 37.69 5.25
N LEU A 83 15.89 38.31 5.53
CA LEU A 83 14.61 37.90 4.94
C LEU A 83 14.48 38.27 3.46
N ARG A 84 15.11 39.37 3.02
CA ARG A 84 15.22 39.70 1.60
C ARG A 84 16.05 38.66 0.86
N GLN A 85 17.17 38.25 1.46
CA GLN A 85 18.04 37.22 0.89
C GLN A 85 17.33 35.87 0.82
N THR A 86 16.65 35.44 1.90
CA THR A 86 15.86 34.20 1.86
C THR A 86 14.75 34.26 0.80
N SER A 87 14.09 35.41 0.63
CA SER A 87 13.08 35.58 -0.42
C SER A 87 13.65 35.38 -1.83
N SER A 88 14.84 35.92 -2.10
CA SER A 88 15.56 35.71 -3.36
C SER A 88 15.96 34.25 -3.58
N GLU A 89 16.42 33.57 -2.54
CA GLU A 89 16.78 32.14 -2.61
C GLU A 89 15.55 31.26 -2.86
N LEU A 90 14.42 31.57 -2.23
CA LEU A 90 13.16 30.85 -2.40
C LEU A 90 12.56 31.03 -3.81
N LEU A 91 12.80 32.16 -4.48
CA LEU A 91 12.33 32.40 -5.85
C LEU A 91 12.92 31.42 -6.87
N ILE A 92 14.18 31.02 -6.66
CA ILE A 92 14.90 30.09 -7.54
C ILE A 92 14.32 28.68 -7.42
N GLN A 93 13.75 28.33 -6.27
CA GLN A 93 13.27 26.98 -5.97
C GLN A 93 11.87 26.71 -6.55
N SER A 94 11.66 25.49 -7.07
CA SER A 94 10.34 25.00 -7.49
C SER A 94 9.50 24.47 -6.32
N GLU A 95 10.17 24.04 -5.25
CA GLU A 95 9.58 23.55 -4.00
C GLU A 95 10.06 24.45 -2.87
N ILE A 96 9.11 25.03 -2.12
CA ILE A 96 9.37 26.08 -1.14
C ILE A 96 9.03 25.55 0.26
N PRO A 97 9.98 25.55 1.22
CA PRO A 97 9.66 25.26 2.62
C PRO A 97 8.74 26.35 3.20
N TYR A 98 7.69 25.93 3.91
CA TYR A 98 6.70 26.83 4.47
C TYR A 98 7.24 27.72 5.59
N GLU A 99 8.21 27.24 6.37
CA GLU A 99 8.73 27.99 7.52
C GLU A 99 9.43 29.30 7.10
N PRO A 100 10.38 29.30 6.14
CA PRO A 100 10.98 30.55 5.66
C PRO A 100 9.97 31.47 4.97
N LEU A 101 9.01 30.90 4.22
CA LEU A 101 7.94 31.68 3.58
C LEU A 101 7.06 32.37 4.63
N ARG A 102 6.71 31.66 5.71
CA ARG A 102 5.92 32.18 6.82
C ARG A 102 6.68 33.28 7.56
N ALA A 103 7.99 33.12 7.79
CA ALA A 103 8.81 34.14 8.43
C ALA A 103 8.77 35.45 7.63
N VAL A 104 8.97 35.37 6.30
CA VAL A 104 8.84 36.53 5.40
C VAL A 104 7.45 37.15 5.49
N TRP A 105 6.39 36.33 5.42
CA TRP A 105 5.00 36.79 5.50
C TRP A 105 4.66 37.47 6.83
N ILE A 106 5.16 36.96 7.96
CA ILE A 106 4.94 37.56 9.29
C ILE A 106 5.66 38.90 9.42
N SER A 107 6.80 39.07 8.76
CA SER A 107 7.60 40.29 8.83
C SER A 107 7.16 41.38 7.84
N SER A 108 6.37 41.06 6.81
CA SER A 108 5.84 42.06 5.86
C SER A 108 4.88 43.05 6.54
N ASP A 109 4.78 44.28 6.06
CA ASP A 109 3.86 45.27 6.63
C ASP A 109 2.40 44.79 6.59
N PRO A 110 1.64 44.80 7.70
CA PRO A 110 0.26 44.29 7.74
C PRO A 110 -0.71 45.03 6.82
N SER A 111 -0.42 46.26 6.41
CA SER A 111 -1.29 47.05 5.53
C SER A 111 -1.16 46.64 4.06
N THR A 112 0.03 46.19 3.65
CA THR A 112 0.32 45.74 2.27
C THR A 112 0.34 44.22 2.13
N ARG A 113 0.26 43.50 3.26
CA ARG A 113 0.33 42.04 3.33
C ARG A 113 -0.87 41.36 2.64
N PRO A 114 -0.64 40.44 1.69
CA PRO A 114 -1.72 39.63 1.14
C PRO A 114 -2.24 38.63 2.17
N GLU A 115 -3.55 38.36 2.15
CA GLU A 115 -4.15 37.30 2.96
C GLU A 115 -3.47 35.96 2.70
N LEU A 116 -3.06 35.27 3.77
CA LEU A 116 -2.30 34.02 3.67
C LEU A 116 -3.08 32.95 2.90
N ILE A 117 -4.40 32.87 3.13
CA ILE A 117 -5.28 31.91 2.44
C ILE A 117 -5.28 32.18 0.93
N ARG A 118 -5.35 33.45 0.53
CA ARG A 118 -5.31 33.85 -0.87
C ARG A 118 -3.93 33.61 -1.50
N LEU A 119 -2.86 33.83 -0.74
CA LEU A 119 -1.49 33.55 -1.17
C LEU A 119 -1.27 32.06 -1.44
N LEU A 120 -1.78 31.21 -0.56
CA LEU A 120 -1.70 29.74 -0.63
C LEU A 120 -2.82 29.11 -1.46
N SER A 121 -3.71 29.90 -2.03
CA SER A 121 -4.81 29.39 -2.86
C SER A 121 -4.25 28.75 -4.12
N GLY A 122 -4.59 27.48 -4.36
CA GLY A 122 -4.13 26.71 -5.52
C GLY A 122 -2.70 26.16 -5.40
N THR A 123 -2.05 26.28 -4.24
CA THR A 123 -0.74 25.68 -4.02
C THR A 123 -0.86 24.18 -3.74
N GLY A 124 -0.04 23.37 -4.40
CA GLY A 124 0.11 21.95 -4.06
C GLY A 124 0.99 21.77 -2.83
N PHE A 125 0.60 20.86 -1.94
CA PHE A 125 1.46 20.42 -0.85
C PHE A 125 2.26 19.19 -1.30
N VAL A 126 3.58 19.27 -1.23
CA VAL A 126 4.45 18.14 -1.54
C VAL A 126 4.66 17.35 -0.27
N PHE A 127 3.86 16.30 -0.10
CA PHE A 127 4.06 15.35 0.98
C PHE A 127 4.97 14.23 0.48
N SER A 128 6.10 14.02 1.15
CA SER A 128 6.82 12.77 1.04
C SER A 128 5.96 11.68 1.69
N SER A 129 5.68 10.62 0.94
CA SER A 129 5.01 9.45 1.51
C SER A 129 5.82 9.00 2.73
N PRO A 130 5.23 8.99 3.94
CA PRO A 130 5.94 8.55 5.11
C PRO A 130 6.49 7.15 4.86
N LYS A 131 7.68 6.84 5.40
CA LYS A 131 8.30 5.52 5.25
C LYS A 131 7.23 4.46 5.54
N PRO A 132 6.95 3.53 4.61
CA PRO A 132 5.96 2.50 4.81
C PRO A 132 6.23 1.81 6.15
N ARG A 133 5.24 1.86 7.05
CA ARG A 133 5.39 1.23 8.37
C ARG A 133 5.71 -0.23 8.16
N GLU A 134 6.79 -0.70 8.77
CA GLU A 134 7.11 -2.12 8.80
C GLU A 134 5.92 -2.85 9.43
N LYS A 135 5.29 -3.74 8.65
CA LYS A 135 4.20 -4.58 9.16
C LYS A 135 4.76 -5.39 10.33
N SER A 136 4.03 -5.46 11.44
CA SER A 136 4.45 -6.26 12.59
C SER A 136 4.70 -7.70 12.17
N GLU A 137 5.71 -8.35 12.76
CA GLU A 137 6.04 -9.75 12.50
C GLU A 137 4.83 -10.67 12.70
N GLU A 138 3.97 -10.35 13.67
CA GLU A 138 2.70 -11.03 13.89
C GLU A 138 1.76 -10.95 12.67
N LEU A 139 1.65 -9.78 12.03
CA LEU A 139 0.80 -9.61 10.86
C LEU A 139 1.37 -10.32 9.63
N LYS A 140 2.70 -10.34 9.46
CA LYS A 140 3.34 -11.13 8.40
C LYS A 140 3.10 -12.63 8.58
N ALA A 141 3.21 -13.13 9.81
CA ALA A 141 2.91 -14.53 10.12
C ALA A 141 1.45 -14.89 9.84
N ARG A 142 0.51 -14.00 10.15
CA ARG A 142 -0.92 -14.19 9.85
C ARG A 142 -1.19 -14.22 8.34
N LEU A 143 -0.57 -13.34 7.57
CA LEU A 143 -0.72 -13.33 6.11
C LEU A 143 -0.15 -14.59 5.47
N LYS A 144 1.04 -15.03 5.90
CA LYS A 144 1.63 -16.29 5.44
C LYS A 144 0.73 -17.48 5.75
N LYS A 145 0.13 -17.52 6.95
CA LYS A 145 -0.82 -18.58 7.33
C LYS A 145 -2.07 -18.60 6.42
N LEU A 146 -2.58 -17.43 6.02
CA LEU A 146 -3.72 -17.35 5.10
C LEU A 146 -3.35 -17.81 3.68
N GLU A 147 -2.14 -17.48 3.23
CA GLU A 147 -1.59 -17.94 1.96
C GLU A 147 -1.42 -19.47 1.95
N ASP A 148 -0.80 -20.05 2.98
CA ASP A 148 -0.64 -21.50 3.13
C ASP A 148 -2.01 -22.24 3.13
N LEU A 149 -3.04 -21.64 3.74
CA LEU A 149 -4.39 -22.20 3.74
C LEU A 149 -5.06 -22.12 2.36
N ALA A 150 -4.83 -21.05 1.61
CA ALA A 150 -5.33 -20.91 0.25
C ALA A 150 -4.67 -21.92 -0.69
N GLU A 151 -3.35 -22.13 -0.57
CA GLU A 151 -2.61 -23.12 -1.34
C GLU A 151 -3.10 -24.55 -1.05
N ARG A 152 -3.28 -24.90 0.22
CA ARG A 152 -3.83 -26.21 0.61
C ARG A 152 -5.25 -26.42 0.09
N LYS A 153 -6.08 -25.38 0.08
CA LYS A 153 -7.44 -25.45 -0.47
C LYS A 153 -7.41 -25.68 -1.98
N ALA A 154 -6.54 -24.98 -2.70
CA ALA A 154 -6.35 -25.17 -4.14
C ALA A 154 -5.83 -26.58 -4.46
N TYR A 155 -4.87 -27.09 -3.68
CA TYR A 155 -4.39 -28.46 -3.83
C TYR A 155 -5.50 -29.50 -3.57
N LYS A 156 -6.32 -29.27 -2.53
CA LYS A 156 -7.47 -30.13 -2.22
C LYS A 156 -8.50 -30.15 -3.34
N GLU A 157 -8.68 -29.03 -4.04
CA GLU A 157 -9.57 -28.95 -5.20
C GLU A 157 -9.01 -29.74 -6.39
N LEU A 158 -7.69 -29.70 -6.64
CA LEU A 158 -7.04 -30.48 -7.70
C LEU A 158 -7.07 -31.99 -7.44
N VAL A 159 -7.00 -32.42 -6.18
CA VAL A 159 -6.97 -33.84 -5.80
C VAL A 159 -8.37 -34.40 -5.50
N LYS A 160 -9.40 -33.54 -5.53
CA LYS A 160 -10.79 -33.88 -5.22
C LYS A 160 -11.35 -35.05 -6.05
N ASP A 161 -10.90 -35.18 -7.30
CA ASP A 161 -11.40 -36.21 -8.23
C ASP A 161 -10.68 -37.57 -8.08
N ILE A 162 -9.59 -37.62 -7.30
CA ILE A 162 -8.74 -38.80 -7.12
C ILE A 162 -8.77 -39.29 -5.66
N ALA A 163 -8.96 -38.40 -4.69
CA ALA A 163 -8.99 -38.77 -3.27
C ALA A 163 -10.34 -39.41 -2.85
N PRO A 164 -10.31 -40.49 -2.05
CA PRO A 164 -11.51 -40.98 -1.37
C PRO A 164 -12.12 -39.86 -0.51
N LYS A 165 -13.45 -39.73 -0.50
CA LYS A 165 -14.15 -38.76 0.34
C LYS A 165 -13.86 -39.07 1.81
N GLU A 166 -13.13 -38.21 2.50
CA GLU A 166 -13.03 -38.31 3.96
C GLU A 166 -14.40 -37.96 4.55
N ASP A 167 -14.98 -38.90 5.31
CA ASP A 167 -16.13 -38.66 6.17
C ASP A 167 -15.74 -37.62 7.21
N VAL A 168 -16.11 -36.38 6.95
CA VAL A 168 -16.01 -35.28 7.90
C VAL A 168 -17.00 -35.61 9.03
N GLN A 169 -16.51 -36.14 10.14
CA GLN A 169 -17.25 -36.12 11.40
C GLN A 169 -17.50 -34.65 11.74
N GLU A 170 -18.72 -34.18 11.50
CA GLU A 170 -19.18 -32.85 11.87
C GLU A 170 -19.07 -32.68 13.39
N PRO A 171 -18.19 -31.79 13.90
CA PRO A 171 -17.98 -31.65 15.34
C PRO A 171 -18.98 -30.70 16.01
N PHE A 172 -20.04 -30.28 15.30
CA PHE A 172 -20.93 -29.20 15.75
C PHE A 172 -22.41 -29.57 15.87
N SER A 173 -22.76 -30.85 15.98
CA SER A 173 -24.14 -31.24 16.30
C SER A 173 -24.50 -31.09 17.79
N SER A 174 -23.60 -30.61 18.66
CA SER A 174 -23.86 -30.52 20.12
C SER A 174 -24.10 -29.10 20.68
N TYR A 175 -23.99 -28.03 19.90
CA TYR A 175 -24.18 -26.65 20.41
C TYR A 175 -25.61 -26.11 20.24
N LYS A 176 -26.37 -26.63 19.26
CA LYS A 176 -27.76 -26.20 19.03
C LYS A 176 -28.73 -26.62 20.13
N ASP A 177 -28.45 -27.69 20.87
CA ASP A 177 -29.32 -28.17 21.95
C ASP A 177 -28.97 -27.58 23.32
N GLN A 178 -27.80 -26.92 23.45
CA GLN A 178 -27.37 -26.27 24.70
C GLN A 178 -27.93 -24.86 24.86
N LEU A 179 -28.45 -24.27 23.79
CA LEU A 179 -29.17 -22.99 23.85
C LEU A 179 -30.62 -23.27 24.28
N GLY A 180 -30.77 -23.51 25.57
CA GLY A 180 -32.05 -23.67 26.26
C GLY A 180 -32.97 -22.45 26.10
N PHE A 181 -33.70 -22.42 24.98
CA PHE A 181 -34.94 -21.65 24.82
C PHE A 181 -36.12 -22.25 25.62
N GLY A 182 -35.87 -23.18 26.55
CA GLY A 182 -36.89 -23.84 27.36
C GLY A 182 -37.32 -23.07 28.62
N LYS A 183 -36.62 -22.01 29.03
CA LYS A 183 -36.96 -21.26 30.27
C LYS A 183 -37.68 -19.93 30.05
N PHE A 184 -37.61 -19.34 28.86
CA PHE A 184 -38.28 -18.07 28.58
C PHE A 184 -39.73 -18.28 28.10
N CYS A 185 -39.98 -19.34 27.32
CA CYS A 185 -41.31 -19.64 26.81
C CYS A 185 -42.31 -20.03 27.92
N SER A 186 -41.86 -20.77 28.93
CA SER A 186 -42.71 -21.23 30.04
C SER A 186 -43.16 -20.08 30.95
N PHE A 187 -42.33 -19.05 31.13
CA PHE A 187 -42.65 -17.89 31.98
C PHE A 187 -43.70 -16.97 31.35
N LEU A 188 -43.69 -16.84 30.01
CA LEU A 188 -44.67 -16.03 29.28
C LEU A 188 -46.06 -16.66 29.23
N SER A 189 -46.17 -18.00 29.30
CA SER A 189 -47.47 -18.67 29.34
C SER A 189 -48.18 -18.46 30.68
N THR A 190 -47.47 -18.59 31.81
CA THR A 190 -48.08 -18.48 33.15
C THR A 190 -48.55 -17.05 33.48
N MET A 191 -47.94 -16.02 32.87
CA MET A 191 -48.34 -14.62 33.07
C MET A 191 -49.58 -14.23 32.25
N ASN A 192 -49.82 -14.88 31.10
CA ASN A 192 -51.01 -14.63 30.29
C ASN A 192 -52.29 -15.24 30.90
N ASP A 193 -52.18 -16.41 31.53
CA ASP A 193 -53.33 -17.06 32.17
C ASP A 193 -53.80 -16.29 33.44
N HIS A 194 -52.88 -15.62 34.14
CA HIS A 194 -53.21 -14.81 35.32
C HIS A 194 -53.86 -13.46 34.96
N LEU A 195 -53.57 -12.89 33.78
CA LEU A 195 -54.18 -11.64 33.31
C LEU A 195 -55.59 -11.85 32.72
N ALA A 196 -55.90 -13.05 32.19
CA ALA A 196 -57.24 -13.39 31.71
C ALA A 196 -58.25 -13.64 32.86
N TYR A 197 -57.77 -14.04 34.05
CA TYR A 197 -58.63 -14.28 35.21
C TYR A 197 -59.08 -12.98 35.93
N GLN A 198 -58.30 -11.90 35.86
CA GLN A 198 -58.68 -10.61 36.48
C GLN A 198 -59.67 -9.78 35.63
N SER A 199 -59.65 -9.91 34.30
CA SER A 199 -60.57 -9.16 33.43
C SER A 199 -62.01 -9.67 33.46
N SER A 200 -62.23 -10.89 33.95
CA SER A 200 -63.56 -11.51 34.05
C SER A 200 -64.31 -11.21 35.37
N PHE A 201 -63.64 -10.59 36.36
CA PHE A 201 -64.24 -10.32 37.68
C PHE A 201 -64.69 -8.85 37.88
N LEU A 202 -64.44 -7.97 36.89
CA LEU A 202 -64.81 -6.54 36.94
C LEU A 202 -65.95 -6.18 35.96
N SER A 203 -66.65 -7.17 35.42
CA SER A 203 -67.81 -6.99 34.53
C SER A 203 -69.01 -7.86 34.92
N SER A 204 -69.40 -7.82 36.20
CA SER A 204 -70.75 -8.16 36.69
C SER A 204 -71.14 -7.23 37.81
#